data_AF-A0A8C5W7S8-F1
#
_entry.id   AF-A0A8C5W7S8-F1
#
_cell.length_a   1.000
_cell.length_b   1.000
_cell.length_c   1.000
_cell.angle_alpha   90.00
_cell.angle_beta   90.00
_cell.angle_gamma   90.00
#
_symmetry.space_group_name_H-M   'P 1'
#
loop_
_entity.id
_entity.type
_entity.pdbx_description
1 polymer ?
#
loop_
_entity_poly.entity_id
_entity_poly.type
_entity_poly.pdbx_seq_one_letter_code
_entity_poly.pdbx_strand_id
1 'polypeptide(L)'
;MQANADQVERDILETQKRLQQDRLNSEQSQALQHQQETGRSLKEAEVLLKDLFLDVDKARRLKHPQAEEIEKDIKQLHERVTQECAEYRALYEKMVLPPDVGPRAGGTEAGATDEAGQSLRGPVRAGHGRAGAAGGRAQHPAEGDRGLWAAAADPCGAGGPQPRFSQGSGVVARAEPGQPGCTRQLGALAEQQRRIVQQDWSDLMADPAGVRREYEHFKQHELLRQEQSVNELEDDGERMVELGHPAVAPIQAHQEALKMEWQNFLNLCICQESQLQHVEDYRR
;
A
#
# COMPACT_ATOMS: atom_id res chain seq x y z
N MET A 1 11.83 3.45 -21.57
CA MET A 1 10.80 4.21 -22.33
C MET A 1 10.17 3.46 -23.51
N GLN A 2 10.72 3.41 -24.73
CA GLN A 2 9.96 2.91 -25.92
C GLN A 2 9.38 1.50 -25.75
N ALA A 3 10.18 0.53 -25.27
CA ALA A 3 9.71 -0.84 -25.08
C ALA A 3 8.57 -0.95 -24.05
N ASN A 4 8.57 -0.09 -23.03
CA ASN A 4 7.51 -0.03 -22.02
C ASN A 4 6.24 0.59 -22.62
N ALA A 5 6.37 1.64 -23.44
CA ALA A 5 5.25 2.24 -24.16
C ALA A 5 4.61 1.22 -25.12
N ASP A 6 5.43 0.51 -25.91
CA ASP A 6 4.95 -0.54 -26.80
C ASP A 6 4.27 -1.70 -26.03
N GLN A 7 4.74 -2.00 -24.81
CA GLN A 7 4.12 -3.03 -23.96
C GLN A 7 2.75 -2.57 -23.45
N VAL A 8 2.64 -1.35 -22.93
CA VAL A 8 1.35 -0.79 -22.48
C VAL A 8 0.36 -0.72 -23.65
N GLU A 9 0.79 -0.38 -24.85
CA GLU A 9 -0.08 -0.41 -26.03
C GLU A 9 -0.59 -1.82 -26.36
N ARG A 10 0.26 -2.84 -26.25
CA ARG A 10 -0.15 -4.24 -26.41
C ARG A 10 -1.17 -4.64 -25.35
N ASP A 11 -0.93 -4.28 -24.09
CA ASP A 11 -1.80 -4.61 -22.96
C ASP A 11 -3.18 -3.94 -23.10
N ILE A 12 -3.22 -2.69 -23.59
CA ILE A 12 -4.48 -1.99 -23.94
C ILE A 12 -5.24 -2.76 -25.02
N LEU A 13 -4.59 -3.10 -26.14
CA LEU A 13 -5.25 -3.79 -27.25
C LEU A 13 -5.76 -5.19 -26.86
N GLU A 14 -4.97 -5.91 -26.07
CA GLU A 14 -5.37 -7.22 -25.57
C GLU A 14 -6.54 -7.12 -24.58
N THR A 15 -6.50 -6.13 -23.68
CA THR A 15 -7.60 -5.83 -22.75
C THR A 15 -8.88 -5.49 -23.51
N GLN A 16 -8.81 -4.59 -24.50
CA GLN A 16 -9.95 -4.23 -25.35
C GLN A 16 -10.58 -5.46 -25.99
N LYS A 17 -9.76 -6.33 -26.57
CA LYS A 17 -10.22 -7.56 -27.21
C LYS A 17 -10.91 -8.50 -26.22
N ARG A 18 -10.33 -8.70 -25.03
CA ARG A 18 -10.89 -9.55 -23.97
C ARG A 18 -12.21 -8.98 -23.42
N LEU A 19 -12.27 -7.67 -23.18
CA LEU A 19 -13.49 -6.98 -22.75
C LEU A 19 -14.61 -7.07 -23.79
N GLN A 20 -14.29 -6.92 -25.08
CA GLN A 20 -15.26 -7.09 -26.16
C GLN A 20 -15.76 -8.54 -26.26
N GLN A 21 -14.88 -9.53 -26.11
CA GLN A 21 -15.28 -10.93 -26.09
C GLN A 21 -16.21 -11.24 -24.91
N ASP A 22 -15.88 -10.74 -23.72
CA ASP A 22 -16.70 -10.95 -22.53
C ASP A 22 -18.03 -10.17 -22.58
N ARG A 23 -18.09 -9.03 -23.27
CA ARG A 23 -19.37 -8.36 -23.64
C ARG A 23 -20.26 -9.29 -24.48
N LEU A 24 -19.73 -9.85 -25.56
CA LEU A 24 -20.49 -10.76 -26.43
C LEU A 24 -20.92 -12.03 -25.68
N ASN A 25 -20.06 -12.56 -24.82
CA ASN A 25 -20.39 -13.71 -23.98
C ASN A 25 -21.51 -13.37 -22.99
N SER A 26 -21.51 -12.16 -22.42
CA SER A 26 -22.58 -11.70 -21.52
C SER A 26 -23.93 -11.61 -22.23
N GLU A 27 -23.95 -11.13 -23.48
CA GLU A 27 -25.16 -11.06 -24.31
C GLU A 27 -25.66 -12.46 -24.69
N GLN A 28 -24.75 -13.41 -24.87
CA GLN A 28 -25.04 -14.82 -25.19
C GLN A 28 -25.30 -15.67 -23.94
N SER A 29 -25.42 -15.06 -22.75
CA SER A 29 -25.62 -15.75 -21.45
C SER A 29 -24.53 -16.80 -21.14
N GLN A 30 -23.31 -16.56 -21.61
CA GLN A 30 -22.13 -17.38 -21.33
C GLN A 30 -21.32 -16.81 -20.16
N ALA A 31 -20.53 -17.67 -19.52
CA ALA A 31 -19.68 -17.27 -18.40
C ALA A 31 -18.56 -16.34 -18.84
N LEU A 32 -18.30 -15.28 -18.07
CA LEU A 32 -17.18 -14.37 -18.27
C LEU A 32 -15.89 -15.06 -17.82
N GLN A 33 -14.89 -15.13 -18.68
CA GLN A 33 -13.67 -15.91 -18.42
C GLN A 33 -12.44 -15.04 -18.22
N HIS A 34 -12.46 -13.79 -18.71
CA HIS A 34 -11.25 -12.98 -18.83
C HIS A 34 -11.09 -11.94 -17.71
N GLN A 35 -11.94 -11.94 -16.69
CA GLN A 35 -11.89 -10.95 -15.61
C GLN A 35 -10.52 -10.87 -14.92
N GLN A 36 -10.00 -12.01 -14.46
CA GLN A 36 -8.74 -12.04 -13.71
C GLN A 36 -7.53 -11.65 -14.59
N GLU A 37 -7.49 -12.13 -15.82
CA GLU A 37 -6.39 -11.86 -16.76
C GLU A 37 -6.39 -10.40 -17.23
N THR A 38 -7.59 -9.85 -17.46
CA THR A 38 -7.76 -8.43 -17.83
C THR A 38 -7.39 -7.52 -16.66
N GLY A 39 -7.80 -7.88 -15.44
CA GLY A 39 -7.41 -7.13 -14.23
C GLY A 39 -5.89 -7.17 -13.98
N ARG A 40 -5.23 -8.30 -14.25
CA ARG A 40 -3.76 -8.40 -14.16
C ARG A 40 -3.06 -7.54 -15.20
N SER A 41 -3.47 -7.63 -16.47
CA SER A 41 -2.89 -6.84 -17.56
C SER A 41 -3.08 -5.33 -17.35
N LEU A 42 -4.25 -4.89 -16.89
CA LEU A 42 -4.48 -3.48 -16.54
C LEU A 42 -3.58 -3.01 -15.39
N LYS A 43 -3.34 -3.85 -14.39
CA LYS A 43 -2.45 -3.51 -13.27
C LYS A 43 -0.99 -3.43 -13.72
N GLU A 44 -0.54 -4.34 -14.59
CA GLU A 44 0.79 -4.30 -15.18
C GLU A 44 0.97 -3.05 -16.06
N ALA A 45 -0.02 -2.72 -16.88
CA ALA A 45 -0.05 -1.49 -17.66
C ALA A 45 0.01 -0.23 -16.77
N GLU A 46 -0.69 -0.21 -15.63
CA GLU A 46 -0.63 0.90 -14.68
C GLU A 46 0.76 1.08 -14.05
N VAL A 47 1.44 -0.01 -13.72
CA VAL A 47 2.82 0.03 -13.19
C VAL A 47 3.79 0.55 -14.25
N LEU A 48 3.74 -0.01 -15.47
CA LEU A 48 4.59 0.44 -16.57
C LEU A 48 4.35 1.90 -16.94
N LEU A 49 3.10 2.35 -16.83
CA LEU A 49 2.75 3.74 -17.09
C LEU A 49 3.33 4.69 -16.03
N LYS A 50 3.40 4.29 -14.76
CA LYS A 50 4.11 5.05 -13.72
C LYS A 50 5.59 5.17 -14.05
N ASP A 51 6.23 4.08 -14.46
CA ASP A 51 7.63 4.08 -14.89
C ASP A 51 7.85 5.01 -16.11
N LEU A 52 6.91 5.03 -17.07
CA LEU A 52 6.96 5.95 -18.21
C LEU A 52 6.85 7.42 -17.79
N PHE A 53 6.01 7.74 -16.80
CA PHE A 53 5.94 9.10 -16.25
C PHE A 53 7.27 9.52 -15.58
N LEU A 54 7.91 8.63 -14.84
CA LEU A 54 9.23 8.89 -14.28
C LEU A 54 10.29 9.09 -15.38
N ASP A 55 10.27 8.24 -16.42
CA ASP A 55 11.15 8.33 -17.57
C ASP A 55 11.00 9.69 -18.31
N VAL A 56 9.78 10.22 -18.45
CA VAL A 56 9.57 11.52 -19.12
C VAL A 56 9.94 12.71 -18.25
N ASP A 57 9.69 12.65 -16.94
CA ASP A 57 10.14 13.68 -16.01
C ASP A 57 11.67 13.77 -16.00
N LYS A 58 12.35 12.62 -16.04
CA LYS A 58 13.78 12.52 -16.24
C LYS A 58 14.23 13.13 -17.56
N ALA A 59 13.56 12.80 -18.67
CA ALA A 59 13.87 13.39 -19.98
C ALA A 59 13.70 14.91 -20.00
N ARG A 60 12.68 15.45 -19.32
CA ARG A 60 12.48 16.91 -19.16
C ARG A 60 13.60 17.56 -18.37
N ARG A 61 14.03 16.96 -17.26
CA ARG A 61 15.14 17.46 -16.41
C ARG A 61 16.49 17.44 -17.12
N LEU A 62 16.67 16.55 -18.08
CA LEU A 62 17.82 16.49 -18.98
C LEU A 62 17.68 17.42 -20.19
N LYS A 63 16.57 18.18 -20.29
CA LYS A 63 16.25 19.08 -21.40
C LYS A 63 16.27 18.35 -22.75
N HIS A 64 15.79 17.12 -22.77
CA HIS A 64 15.73 16.33 -23.98
C HIS A 64 14.84 17.06 -25.02
N PRO A 65 15.31 17.25 -26.27
CA PRO A 65 14.61 18.06 -27.27
C PRO A 65 13.22 17.53 -27.64
N GLN A 66 12.95 16.25 -27.36
CA GLN A 66 11.67 15.58 -27.61
C GLN A 66 10.83 15.36 -26.34
N ALA A 67 11.25 15.88 -25.19
CA ALA A 67 10.57 15.58 -23.91
C ALA A 67 9.09 16.00 -23.90
N GLU A 68 8.74 17.13 -24.54
CA GLU A 68 7.35 17.60 -24.61
C GLU A 68 6.45 16.70 -25.47
N GLU A 69 6.98 16.16 -26.57
CA GLU A 69 6.21 15.25 -27.43
C GLU A 69 6.02 13.90 -26.74
N ILE A 70 7.07 13.38 -26.11
CA ILE A 70 7.00 12.16 -25.29
C ILE A 70 5.98 12.32 -24.15
N GLU A 71 5.92 13.48 -23.51
CA GLU A 71 4.96 13.76 -22.43
C GLU A 71 3.52 13.72 -22.95
N LYS A 72 3.27 14.25 -24.15
CA LYS A 72 1.94 14.17 -24.79
C LYS A 72 1.58 12.72 -25.09
N ASP A 73 2.50 11.94 -25.64
CA ASP A 73 2.26 10.54 -26.00
C ASP A 73 1.94 9.69 -24.76
N ILE A 74 2.68 9.87 -23.66
CA ILE A 74 2.43 9.16 -22.39
C ILE A 74 1.09 9.59 -21.78
N LYS A 75 0.71 10.86 -21.87
CA LYS A 75 -0.62 11.32 -21.41
C LYS A 75 -1.75 10.68 -22.21
N GLN A 76 -1.60 10.57 -23.54
CA GLN A 76 -2.58 9.86 -24.37
C GLN A 76 -2.68 8.38 -24.00
N LEU A 77 -1.54 7.75 -23.72
CA LEU A 77 -1.49 6.37 -23.26
C LEU A 77 -2.21 6.21 -21.90
N HIS A 78 -2.01 7.14 -20.98
CA HIS A 78 -2.68 7.16 -19.68
C HIS A 78 -4.20 7.30 -19.78
N GLU A 79 -4.68 8.21 -20.65
CA GLU A 79 -6.10 8.40 -20.89
C GLU A 79 -6.74 7.11 -21.42
N ARG A 80 -6.07 6.42 -22.36
CA ARG A 80 -6.53 5.13 -22.89
C ARG A 80 -6.58 4.04 -21.82
N VAL A 81 -5.52 3.84 -21.03
CA VAL A 81 -5.52 2.86 -19.92
C VAL A 81 -6.64 3.17 -18.92
N THR A 82 -6.86 4.45 -18.62
CA THR A 82 -7.93 4.89 -17.71
C THR A 82 -9.31 4.56 -18.26
N GLN A 83 -9.52 4.75 -19.56
CA GLN A 83 -10.74 4.36 -20.25
C GLN A 83 -10.97 2.84 -20.20
N GLU A 84 -9.95 2.04 -20.48
CA GLU A 84 -10.04 0.57 -20.36
C GLU A 84 -10.35 0.12 -18.93
N CYS A 85 -9.76 0.76 -17.92
CA CYS A 85 -10.10 0.53 -16.52
C CYS A 85 -11.57 0.88 -16.23
N ALA A 86 -12.11 1.96 -16.79
CA ALA A 86 -13.52 2.31 -16.63
C ALA A 86 -14.43 1.28 -17.30
N GLU A 87 -14.07 0.78 -18.48
CA GLU A 87 -14.81 -0.26 -19.20
C GLU A 87 -14.77 -1.60 -18.47
N TYR A 88 -13.61 -1.99 -17.94
CA TYR A 88 -13.45 -3.16 -17.09
C TYR A 88 -14.35 -3.09 -15.86
N ARG A 89 -14.35 -1.96 -15.13
CA ARG A 89 -15.26 -1.76 -13.99
C ARG A 89 -16.72 -1.80 -14.42
N ALA A 90 -17.07 -1.14 -15.52
CA ALA A 90 -18.44 -1.11 -16.01
C ALA A 90 -19.00 -2.51 -16.35
N LEU A 91 -18.13 -3.43 -16.78
CA LEU A 91 -18.52 -4.80 -17.12
C LEU A 91 -18.50 -5.74 -15.92
N TYR A 92 -17.43 -5.73 -15.13
CA TYR A 92 -17.24 -6.72 -14.07
C TYR A 92 -17.64 -6.22 -12.68
N GLU A 93 -17.52 -4.93 -12.39
CA GLU A 93 -17.86 -4.36 -11.07
C GLU A 93 -19.37 -4.20 -10.90
N LYS A 94 -20.12 -3.97 -12.00
CA LYS A 94 -21.59 -4.04 -11.98
C LYS A 94 -22.15 -5.40 -11.56
N MET A 95 -21.33 -6.45 -11.52
CA MET A 95 -21.73 -7.78 -11.04
C MET A 95 -21.35 -8.05 -9.57
N VAL A 96 -20.59 -7.15 -8.91
CA VAL A 96 -20.10 -7.32 -7.52
C VAL A 96 -21.00 -6.64 -6.47
N LEU A 97 -22.18 -6.14 -6.85
CA LEU A 97 -23.19 -5.71 -5.88
C LEU A 97 -24.25 -6.81 -5.69
N PRO A 98 -24.31 -7.47 -4.52
CA PRO A 98 -25.52 -8.15 -4.09
C PRO A 98 -26.64 -7.11 -4.00
N PRO A 99 -27.80 -7.29 -4.66
CA PRO A 99 -28.91 -6.39 -4.52
C PRO A 99 -29.69 -6.73 -3.25
N ASP A 100 -29.12 -6.54 -2.06
CA ASP A 100 -29.94 -6.47 -0.84
C ASP A 100 -29.19 -5.87 0.34
N VAL A 101 -29.32 -4.56 0.51
CA VAL A 101 -29.50 -3.93 1.83
C VAL A 101 -30.17 -2.58 1.60
N GLY A 102 -31.47 -2.63 1.31
CA GLY A 102 -32.33 -1.47 1.49
C GLY A 102 -32.57 -1.23 3.00
N PRO A 103 -32.51 0.01 3.49
CA PRO A 103 -32.77 0.29 4.90
C PRO A 103 -34.28 0.34 5.14
N ARG A 104 -34.82 -0.54 5.99
CA ARG A 104 -36.15 -0.29 6.57
C ARG A 104 -36.32 -0.84 7.98
N ALA A 105 -36.58 0.11 8.86
CA ALA A 105 -36.86 -0.01 10.28
C ALA A 105 -38.15 -0.79 10.59
N GLY A 106 -38.12 -1.43 11.77
CA GLY A 106 -39.13 -1.39 12.83
C GLY A 106 -40.61 -1.60 12.48
N GLY A 107 -41.17 -2.70 12.99
CA GLY A 107 -42.62 -2.91 13.13
C GLY A 107 -42.93 -4.23 13.82
N THR A 108 -43.67 -4.15 14.91
CA THR A 108 -43.92 -5.13 15.99
C THR A 108 -45.06 -6.13 15.72
N GLU A 109 -45.09 -7.21 16.54
CA GLU A 109 -46.26 -8.04 16.97
C GLU A 109 -46.91 -9.01 15.96
N ALA A 110 -47.50 -10.17 16.29
CA ALA A 110 -47.56 -11.07 17.44
C ALA A 110 -48.40 -12.33 17.03
N GLY A 111 -48.19 -13.48 17.66
CA GLY A 111 -49.28 -14.42 18.04
C GLY A 111 -49.54 -15.73 17.23
N ALA A 112 -49.15 -16.87 17.84
CA ALA A 112 -49.86 -18.16 18.07
C ALA A 112 -50.46 -18.96 16.87
N THR A 113 -50.56 -20.30 16.80
CA THR A 113 -50.74 -21.41 17.78
C THR A 113 -50.32 -22.78 17.20
N ASP A 114 -49.82 -23.65 18.11
CA ASP A 114 -49.91 -25.12 18.31
C ASP A 114 -50.39 -26.19 17.29
N GLU A 115 -49.62 -27.31 17.33
CA GLU A 115 -49.96 -28.75 17.49
C GLU A 115 -50.68 -29.59 16.41
N ALA A 116 -50.02 -30.70 16.02
CA ALA A 116 -50.44 -32.11 16.21
C ALA A 116 -50.15 -33.04 15.01
N GLY A 117 -49.52 -34.20 15.28
CA GLY A 117 -49.64 -35.38 14.41
C GLY A 117 -48.39 -36.28 14.23
N GLN A 118 -47.99 -37.01 15.27
CA GLN A 118 -47.10 -38.18 15.16
C GLN A 118 -47.89 -39.43 14.72
N SER A 119 -47.33 -40.30 13.86
CA SER A 119 -46.94 -41.68 14.22
C SER A 119 -46.59 -42.63 13.06
N LEU A 120 -45.46 -43.32 13.26
CA LEU A 120 -45.20 -44.77 13.08
C LEU A 120 -45.03 -45.37 11.66
N ARG A 121 -43.79 -45.77 11.34
CA ARG A 121 -43.28 -47.18 11.44
C ARG A 121 -41.82 -47.27 10.94
N GLY A 122 -40.93 -47.88 11.75
CA GLY A 122 -39.63 -48.42 11.31
C GLY A 122 -39.78 -49.82 10.67
N PRO A 123 -38.73 -50.69 10.55
CA PRO A 123 -37.43 -50.64 11.23
C PRO A 123 -36.17 -51.15 10.43
N VAL A 124 -34.97 -50.95 11.01
CA VAL A 124 -33.80 -51.88 11.16
C VAL A 124 -33.15 -52.57 9.94
N ARG A 125 -31.83 -52.34 9.74
CA ARG A 125 -30.76 -53.38 9.93
C ARG A 125 -29.33 -52.82 9.86
N ALA A 126 -28.49 -53.46 10.68
CA ALA A 126 -27.07 -53.27 10.92
C ALA A 126 -26.16 -53.94 9.87
N GLY A 127 -24.86 -53.62 9.89
CA GLY A 127 -23.84 -54.41 9.19
C GLY A 127 -22.41 -53.87 9.31
N HIS A 128 -21.65 -54.42 10.25
CA HIS A 128 -20.21 -54.29 10.46
C HIS A 128 -19.34 -54.64 9.23
N GLY A 129 -18.09 -54.16 9.21
CA GLY A 129 -17.02 -54.86 8.48
C GLY A 129 -15.74 -54.05 8.27
N ARG A 130 -14.64 -54.52 8.88
CA ARG A 130 -13.33 -53.87 9.03
C ARG A 130 -12.29 -54.49 8.08
N ALA A 131 -11.22 -53.73 7.81
CA ALA A 131 -9.80 -54.13 7.71
C ALA A 131 -9.12 -54.34 6.33
N GLY A 132 -7.89 -53.79 6.25
CA GLY A 132 -6.75 -54.20 5.39
C GLY A 132 -6.31 -53.11 4.40
N ALA A 133 -5.36 -52.21 4.69
CA ALA A 133 -3.88 -52.38 4.70
C ALA A 133 -3.34 -52.94 3.36
N ALA A 134 -2.31 -52.43 2.67
CA ALA A 134 -1.25 -51.47 2.99
C ALA A 134 -0.47 -51.01 1.72
N GLY A 135 0.36 -49.96 1.85
CA GLY A 135 1.65 -49.81 1.13
C GLY A 135 1.73 -48.56 0.23
N GLY A 136 2.22 -47.41 0.70
CA GLY A 136 3.64 -47.01 0.58
C GLY A 136 3.85 -46.12 -0.67
N ARG A 137 4.15 -44.82 -0.59
CA ARG A 137 5.41 -44.25 -0.09
C ARG A 137 5.22 -42.73 0.08
N ALA A 138 5.33 -42.25 1.32
CA ALA A 138 5.50 -40.84 1.65
C ALA A 138 7.00 -40.54 1.77
N GLN A 139 7.42 -39.40 1.25
CA GLN A 139 8.60 -38.67 1.72
C GLN A 139 8.16 -37.25 2.07
N HIS A 140 8.69 -36.78 3.19
CA HIS A 140 8.28 -35.61 3.95
C HIS A 140 8.56 -34.26 3.27
N PRO A 141 7.88 -33.19 3.73
CA PRO A 141 8.08 -31.80 3.34
C PRO A 141 9.10 -31.08 4.25
N ALA A 142 9.60 -29.92 3.81
CA ALA A 142 10.21 -28.93 4.68
C ALA A 142 9.75 -27.51 4.26
N GLU A 143 9.12 -26.83 5.22
CA GLU A 143 9.14 -25.41 5.61
C GLU A 143 9.19 -24.31 4.53
N GLY A 144 8.43 -23.21 4.62
CA GLY A 144 7.87 -22.60 5.83
C GLY A 144 6.65 -21.72 5.52
N ASP A 145 5.65 -21.89 6.37
CA ASP A 145 4.54 -20.98 6.61
C ASP A 145 4.88 -20.15 7.85
N ARG A 146 4.73 -18.83 7.77
CA ARG A 146 4.22 -18.08 8.92
C ARG A 146 3.66 -16.74 8.47
N GLY A 147 2.36 -16.76 8.18
CA GLY A 147 1.53 -15.59 8.28
C GLY A 147 1.32 -15.17 9.74
N LEU A 148 0.95 -13.89 9.86
CA LEU A 148 0.02 -13.31 10.84
C LEU A 148 0.46 -13.28 12.30
N TRP A 149 0.82 -12.10 12.79
CA TRP A 149 0.30 -11.65 14.10
C TRP A 149 -0.12 -10.19 14.03
N ALA A 150 -1.42 -10.00 14.25
CA ALA A 150 -2.01 -8.76 14.71
C ALA A 150 -1.92 -8.69 16.25
N ALA A 151 -2.05 -7.45 16.73
CA ALA A 151 -2.65 -7.04 18.01
C ALA A 151 -1.72 -6.50 19.12
N ALA A 152 -2.20 -5.36 19.62
CA ALA A 152 -2.21 -4.86 20.99
C ALA A 152 -1.07 -3.95 21.45
N ALA A 153 -1.52 -2.79 21.94
CA ALA A 153 -0.80 -1.76 22.63
C ALA A 153 -0.47 -2.12 24.11
N ASP A 154 0.34 -1.25 24.70
CA ASP A 154 0.47 -0.88 26.13
C ASP A 154 1.61 -1.48 26.99
N PRO A 155 2.09 -0.73 28.02
CA PRO A 155 3.51 -0.42 28.19
C PRO A 155 4.06 -0.81 29.58
N CYS A 156 5.30 -0.39 29.84
CA CYS A 156 6.03 -0.40 31.12
C CYS A 156 6.62 -1.74 31.62
N GLY A 157 7.96 -1.72 31.77
CA GLY A 157 8.60 -2.25 32.98
C GLY A 157 9.72 -3.28 32.79
N ALA A 158 10.93 -2.85 33.17
CA ALA A 158 12.06 -3.64 33.68
C ALA A 158 13.03 -4.32 32.68
N GLY A 159 14.28 -3.81 32.68
CA GLY A 159 15.37 -4.66 33.18
C GLY A 159 16.47 -5.17 32.23
N GLY A 160 17.11 -4.30 31.43
CA GLY A 160 18.52 -4.42 31.03
C GLY A 160 18.89 -5.33 29.83
N PRO A 161 20.18 -5.37 29.41
CA PRO A 161 21.28 -4.45 29.67
C PRO A 161 21.61 -3.55 28.46
N GLN A 162 21.96 -2.29 28.72
CA GLN A 162 22.49 -1.35 27.71
C GLN A 162 23.90 -1.75 27.27
N PRO A 163 24.27 -1.60 25.98
CA PRO A 163 25.66 -1.62 25.58
C PRO A 163 26.34 -0.33 26.06
N ARG A 164 27.28 -0.50 27.01
CA ARG A 164 28.23 0.52 27.46
C ARG A 164 29.06 1.03 26.28
N PHE A 165 28.84 2.26 25.86
CA PHE A 165 29.84 3.01 25.10
C PHE A 165 30.93 3.47 26.07
N SER A 166 32.07 2.78 26.04
CA SER A 166 33.29 3.17 26.74
C SER A 166 33.83 4.46 26.13
N GLN A 167 33.89 5.52 26.93
CA GLN A 167 34.69 6.70 26.64
C GLN A 167 36.17 6.28 26.59
N GLY A 168 36.75 6.31 25.40
CA GLY A 168 38.17 6.12 25.13
C GLY A 168 38.61 7.22 24.18
N SER A 169 39.58 8.01 24.63
CA SER A 169 40.12 9.20 23.98
C SER A 169 40.55 8.98 22.53
N GLY A 170 40.19 9.95 21.68
CA GLY A 170 41.10 10.52 20.70
C GLY A 170 41.36 9.71 19.44
N VAL A 171 40.40 9.72 18.51
CA VAL A 171 40.62 10.21 17.13
C VAL A 171 39.27 10.79 16.70
N VAL A 172 39.22 12.10 16.48
CA VAL A 172 38.10 12.73 15.76
C VAL A 172 38.17 12.17 14.34
N ALA A 173 37.45 11.08 14.10
CA ALA A 173 37.15 10.61 12.75
C ALA A 173 36.28 11.69 12.13
N ARG A 174 36.97 12.59 11.43
CA ARG A 174 36.46 13.62 10.55
C ARG A 174 35.36 12.97 9.71
N ALA A 175 34.10 13.29 10.00
CA ALA A 175 33.00 13.00 9.11
C ALA A 175 33.28 13.81 7.83
N GLU A 176 33.75 13.13 6.79
CA GLU A 176 33.87 13.69 5.45
C GLU A 176 32.46 14.11 4.97
N PRO A 177 32.31 15.27 4.32
CA PRO A 177 31.00 15.87 4.09
C PRO A 177 30.30 15.18 2.91
N GLY A 178 29.59 14.09 3.21
CA GLY A 178 28.44 13.68 2.42
C GLY A 178 27.43 14.83 2.40
N GLN A 179 26.85 15.10 1.23
CA GLN A 179 26.06 16.29 0.89
C GLN A 179 25.36 16.99 2.07
N PRO A 180 25.58 18.30 2.29
CA PRO A 180 24.96 19.05 3.38
C PRO A 180 23.43 19.02 3.39
N GLY A 181 22.79 18.73 2.25
CA GLY A 181 21.33 18.68 2.09
C GLY A 181 20.70 17.47 2.78
N CYS A 182 21.12 16.24 2.42
CA CYS A 182 20.58 15.01 3.00
C CYS A 182 20.75 14.96 4.51
N THR A 183 21.91 15.35 5.03
CA THR A 183 22.17 15.37 6.48
C THR A 183 21.27 16.38 7.21
N ARG A 184 21.00 17.54 6.60
CA ARG A 184 20.08 18.54 7.18
C ARG A 184 18.64 18.04 7.18
N GLN A 185 18.19 17.45 6.08
CA GLN A 185 16.81 16.94 5.96
C GLN A 185 16.56 15.77 6.93
N LEU A 186 17.51 14.83 7.02
CA LEU A 186 17.47 13.75 8.02
C LEU A 186 17.40 14.30 9.45
N GLY A 187 18.17 15.34 9.77
CA GLY A 187 18.11 16.00 11.07
C GLY A 187 16.75 16.64 11.37
N ALA A 188 16.15 17.31 10.38
CA ALA A 188 14.83 17.91 10.51
C ALA A 188 13.74 16.85 10.74
N LEU A 189 13.76 15.77 9.95
CA LEU A 189 12.83 14.65 10.10
C LEU A 189 12.97 13.99 11.48
N ALA A 190 14.20 13.70 11.91
CA ALA A 190 14.47 13.11 13.22
C ALA A 190 13.95 13.99 14.38
N GLU A 191 14.06 15.31 14.26
CA GLU A 191 13.54 16.23 15.27
C GLU A 191 12.00 16.20 15.33
N GLN A 192 11.33 16.15 14.17
CA GLN A 192 9.87 16.06 14.13
C GLN A 192 9.35 14.72 14.62
N GLN A 193 9.95 13.61 14.20
CA GLN A 193 9.64 12.28 14.72
C GLN A 193 9.79 12.26 16.25
N ARG A 194 10.86 12.87 16.78
CA ARG A 194 11.11 12.95 18.22
C ARG A 194 10.01 13.72 18.96
N ARG A 195 9.50 14.81 18.38
CA ARG A 195 8.38 15.57 18.96
C ARG A 195 7.10 14.74 19.03
N ILE A 196 6.76 14.04 17.94
CA ILE A 196 5.57 13.18 17.87
C ILE A 196 5.65 12.03 18.88
N VAL A 197 6.82 11.40 19.02
CA VAL A 197 7.02 10.25 19.94
C VAL A 197 7.05 10.67 21.40
N GLN A 198 7.57 11.86 21.73
CA GLN A 198 7.61 12.36 23.11
C GLN A 198 6.30 13.00 23.56
N GLN A 199 5.37 13.20 22.62
CA GLN A 199 4.09 13.77 22.92
C GLN A 199 3.24 12.79 23.74
N ASP A 200 2.57 13.33 24.75
CA ASP A 200 1.57 12.57 25.50
C ASP A 200 0.33 12.39 24.62
N TRP A 201 -0.07 11.13 24.42
CA TRP A 201 -1.24 10.72 23.66
C TRP A 201 -2.36 10.16 24.56
N SER A 202 -2.20 10.25 25.88
CA SER A 202 -3.16 9.74 26.86
C SER A 202 -4.37 10.65 27.04
N ASP A 203 -5.38 10.18 27.78
CA ASP A 203 -6.57 10.97 28.15
C ASP A 203 -6.23 12.27 28.91
N LEU A 204 -5.03 12.32 29.50
CA LEU A 204 -4.50 13.48 30.22
C LEU A 204 -3.89 14.55 29.30
N MET A 205 -3.97 14.37 27.97
CA MET A 205 -3.56 15.38 26.99
C MET A 205 -4.13 16.76 27.36
N ALA A 206 -3.23 17.70 27.61
CA ALA A 206 -3.57 19.02 28.14
C ALA A 206 -4.30 19.92 27.12
N ASP A 207 -3.91 19.86 25.84
CA ASP A 207 -4.54 20.64 24.77
C ASP A 207 -4.67 19.85 23.45
N PRO A 208 -5.67 18.96 23.33
CA PRO A 208 -5.93 18.22 22.09
C PRO A 208 -6.24 19.12 20.89
N ALA A 209 -6.95 20.23 21.12
CA ALA A 209 -7.38 21.14 20.06
C ALA A 209 -6.22 22.00 19.53
N GLY A 210 -5.27 22.38 20.39
CA GLY A 210 -4.01 23.00 19.98
C GLY A 210 -3.18 22.05 19.11
N VAL A 211 -2.99 20.81 19.57
CA VAL A 211 -2.22 19.80 18.84
C VAL A 211 -2.84 19.50 17.48
N ARG A 212 -4.18 19.38 17.40
CA ARG A 212 -4.90 19.20 16.12
C ARG A 212 -4.64 20.36 15.16
N ARG A 213 -4.69 21.61 15.65
CA ARG A 213 -4.43 22.80 14.82
C ARG A 213 -2.98 22.87 14.35
N GLU A 214 -2.02 22.55 15.21
CA GLU A 214 -0.61 22.49 14.85
C GLU A 214 -0.34 21.43 13.78
N TYR A 215 -0.92 20.24 13.94
CA TYR A 215 -0.79 19.16 12.97
C TYR A 215 -1.46 19.48 11.63
N GLU A 216 -2.65 20.09 11.63
CA GLU A 216 -3.30 20.56 10.39
C GLU A 216 -2.50 21.66 9.69
N HIS A 217 -1.95 22.61 10.46
CA HIS A 217 -1.06 23.63 9.91
C HIS A 217 0.19 22.99 9.27
N PHE A 218 0.81 22.03 9.96
CA PHE A 218 1.94 21.27 9.45
C PHE A 218 1.60 20.53 8.14
N LYS A 219 0.47 19.81 8.09
CA LYS A 219 -0.01 19.10 6.90
C LYS A 219 -0.18 20.05 5.70
N GLN A 220 -0.77 21.22 5.93
CA GLN A 220 -1.11 22.15 4.85
C GLN A 220 0.10 22.93 4.32
N HIS A 221 1.08 23.24 5.17
CA HIS A 221 2.14 24.20 4.81
C HIS A 221 3.55 23.61 4.78
N GLU A 222 3.84 22.59 5.61
CA GLU A 222 5.20 22.07 5.75
C GLU A 222 5.39 20.69 5.12
N LEU A 223 4.38 19.82 5.16
CA LEU A 223 4.50 18.46 4.63
C LEU A 223 4.86 18.46 3.13
N LEU A 224 4.14 19.24 2.32
CA LEU A 224 4.40 19.38 0.88
C LEU A 224 5.79 19.98 0.61
N ARG A 225 6.24 20.93 1.43
CA ARG A 225 7.56 21.52 1.30
C ARG A 225 8.66 20.50 1.62
N GLN A 226 8.45 19.66 2.62
CA GLN A 226 9.39 18.60 2.97
C GLN A 226 9.45 17.52 1.90
N GLU A 227 8.30 17.12 1.35
CA GLU A 227 8.22 16.19 0.23
C GLU A 227 8.99 16.72 -0.99
N GLN A 228 8.79 17.99 -1.36
CA GLN A 228 9.55 18.63 -2.44
C GLN A 228 11.05 18.59 -2.18
N SER A 229 11.48 18.92 -0.95
CA SER A 229 12.91 18.88 -0.61
C SER A 229 13.50 17.47 -0.63
N VAL A 230 12.75 16.45 -0.23
CA VAL A 230 13.19 15.04 -0.30
C VAL A 230 13.32 14.61 -1.76
N ASN A 231 12.32 14.92 -2.60
CA ASN A 231 12.34 14.61 -4.02
C ASN A 231 13.52 15.28 -4.73
N GLU A 232 13.76 16.57 -4.48
CA GLU A 232 14.92 17.28 -5.06
C GLU A 232 16.25 16.62 -4.69
N LEU A 233 16.42 16.18 -3.43
CA LEU A 233 17.63 15.48 -2.98
C LEU A 233 17.77 14.09 -3.61
N GLU A 234 16.67 13.38 -3.82
CA GLU A 234 16.68 12.12 -4.55
C GLU A 234 17.09 12.32 -6.00
N ASP A 235 16.54 13.32 -6.67
CA ASP A 235 16.82 13.64 -8.07
C ASP A 235 18.27 14.05 -8.28
N ASP A 236 18.80 14.88 -7.37
CA ASP A 236 20.20 15.28 -7.38
C ASP A 236 21.12 14.07 -7.16
N GLY A 237 20.75 13.16 -6.26
CA GLY A 237 21.49 11.93 -6.02
C GLY A 237 21.50 11.00 -7.23
N GLU A 238 20.37 10.79 -7.89
CA GLU A 238 20.28 9.97 -9.11
C GLU A 238 21.10 10.59 -10.26
N ARG A 239 21.02 11.90 -10.44
CA ARG A 239 21.83 12.63 -11.42
C ARG A 239 23.34 12.44 -11.18
N MET A 240 23.80 12.48 -9.93
CA MET A 240 25.21 12.25 -9.62
C MET A 240 25.64 10.80 -9.89
N VAL A 241 24.76 9.83 -9.62
CA VAL A 241 25.01 8.42 -9.94
C VAL A 241 25.18 8.24 -11.45
N GLU A 242 24.30 8.84 -12.25
CA GLU A 242 24.35 8.80 -13.73
C GLU A 242 25.61 9.43 -14.32
N LEU A 243 26.06 10.55 -13.73
CA LEU A 243 27.28 11.22 -14.13
C LEU A 243 28.55 10.45 -13.73
N GLY A 244 28.42 9.27 -13.12
CA GLY A 244 29.53 8.41 -12.74
C GLY A 244 30.35 9.01 -11.59
N HIS A 245 29.69 9.70 -10.64
CA HIS A 245 30.37 10.34 -9.54
C HIS A 245 31.19 9.30 -8.73
N PRO A 246 32.47 9.57 -8.40
CA PRO A 246 33.35 8.61 -7.72
C PRO A 246 32.84 8.18 -6.34
N ALA A 247 31.94 8.97 -5.75
CA ALA A 247 31.27 8.69 -4.47
C ALA A 247 29.88 8.05 -4.64
N VAL A 248 29.63 7.28 -5.70
CA VAL A 248 28.33 6.66 -5.99
C VAL A 248 27.78 5.83 -4.83
N ALA A 249 28.62 4.99 -4.22
CA ALA A 249 28.22 4.10 -3.13
C ALA A 249 27.74 4.86 -1.88
N PRO A 250 28.48 5.85 -1.34
CA PRO A 250 27.97 6.64 -0.21
C PRO A 250 26.77 7.52 -0.58
N ILE A 251 26.65 8.01 -1.81
CA ILE A 251 25.45 8.76 -2.26
C ILE A 251 24.21 7.87 -2.17
N GLN A 252 24.26 6.68 -2.75
CA GLN A 252 23.15 5.73 -2.73
C GLN A 252 22.77 5.32 -1.30
N ALA A 253 23.76 5.07 -0.44
CA ALA A 253 23.50 4.75 0.97
C ALA A 253 22.77 5.90 1.71
N HIS A 254 23.13 7.16 1.44
CA HIS A 254 22.43 8.30 2.02
C HIS A 254 21.02 8.49 1.45
N GLN A 255 20.82 8.23 0.15
CA GLN A 255 19.49 8.26 -0.47
C GLN A 255 18.57 7.19 0.12
N GLU A 256 19.07 5.97 0.33
CA GLU A 256 18.26 4.90 0.92
C GLU A 256 17.90 5.17 2.39
N ALA A 257 18.83 5.74 3.16
CA ALA A 257 18.53 6.22 4.50
C ALA A 257 17.45 7.32 4.50
N LEU A 258 17.54 8.28 3.56
CA LEU A 258 16.53 9.34 3.42
C LEU A 258 15.14 8.79 3.09
N LYS A 259 15.06 7.83 2.16
CA LYS A 259 13.83 7.12 1.79
C LYS A 259 13.19 6.43 2.98
N MET A 260 13.98 5.65 3.73
CA MET A 260 13.49 4.94 4.91
C MET A 260 12.98 5.90 5.99
N GLU A 261 13.72 6.96 6.29
CA GLU A 261 13.30 7.93 7.30
C GLU A 261 12.07 8.74 6.89
N TRP A 262 11.96 9.10 5.62
CA TRP A 262 10.77 9.75 5.09
C TRP A 262 9.53 8.85 5.20
N GLN A 263 9.66 7.58 4.83
CA GLN A 263 8.55 6.63 4.97
C GLN A 263 8.15 6.41 6.43
N ASN A 264 9.12 6.29 7.35
CA ASN A 264 8.87 6.20 8.79
C ASN A 264 8.13 7.44 9.31
N PHE A 265 8.52 8.63 8.84
CA PHE A 265 7.86 9.87 9.19
C PHE A 265 6.40 9.91 8.71
N LEU A 266 6.12 9.53 7.46
CA LEU A 266 4.76 9.45 6.94
C LEU A 266 3.88 8.47 7.74
N ASN A 267 4.44 7.32 8.14
CA ASN A 267 3.73 6.37 9.00
C ASN A 267 3.37 6.98 10.35
N LEU A 268 4.27 7.77 10.94
CA LEU A 268 3.99 8.50 12.18
C LEU A 268 2.89 9.54 12.01
N CYS A 269 2.85 10.27 10.89
CA CYS A 269 1.74 11.19 10.59
C CYS A 269 0.39 10.45 10.52
N ILE A 270 0.34 9.27 9.89
CA ILE A 270 -0.88 8.45 9.83
C ILE A 270 -1.31 8.01 11.24
N CYS A 271 -0.36 7.56 12.08
CA CYS A 271 -0.65 7.21 13.46
C CYS A 271 -1.17 8.42 14.26
N GLN A 272 -0.55 9.59 14.09
CA GLN A 272 -0.95 10.84 14.73
C GLN A 272 -2.37 11.28 14.32
N GLU A 273 -2.72 11.17 13.04
CA GLU A 273 -4.07 11.44 12.53
C GLU A 273 -5.11 10.53 13.20
N SER A 274 -4.83 9.23 13.27
CA SER A 274 -5.71 8.25 13.92
C SER A 274 -5.87 8.53 15.41
N GLN A 275 -4.77 8.82 16.11
CA GLN A 275 -4.81 9.16 17.54
C GLN A 275 -5.63 10.41 17.81
N LEU A 276 -5.42 11.48 17.04
CA LEU A 276 -6.19 12.71 17.18
C LEU A 276 -7.69 12.48 16.92
N GLN A 277 -8.04 11.65 15.95
CA GLN A 277 -9.44 11.27 15.69
C GLN A 277 -10.05 10.53 16.89
N HIS A 278 -9.34 9.55 17.47
CA HIS A 278 -9.81 8.81 18.64
C HIS A 278 -10.00 9.71 19.87
N VAL A 279 -9.09 10.65 20.10
CA VAL A 279 -9.19 11.62 21.21
C VAL A 279 -10.39 12.55 21.03
N GLU A 280 -10.71 12.95 19.79
CA GLU A 280 -11.89 13.74 19.48
C GLU A 280 -13.19 12.94 19.66
N ASP A 281 -13.21 11.68 19.23
CA ASP A 281 -14.38 10.80 19.36
C ASP A 281 -14.68 10.44 20.81
N TYR A 282 -13.66 10.24 21.65
CA TYR A 282 -13.82 9.95 23.08
C TYR A 282 -14.34 11.15 23.89
N ARG A 283 -14.09 12.37 23.40
CA ARG A 283 -14.51 13.62 24.07
C ARG A 283 -15.88 14.14 23.60
N ARG A 284 -16.50 13.53 22.57
CA ARG A 284 -17.87 13.82 22.13
C ARG A 284 -18.90 13.01 22.91
#